data_AF-A0AA51DUF8-F1
#
_entry.id   AF-A0AA51DUF8-F1
#
_cell.length_a   1.000
_cell.length_b   1.000
_cell.length_c   1.000
_cell.angle_alpha   90.00
_cell.angle_beta   90.00
_cell.angle_gamma   90.00
#
_symmetry.space_group_name_H-M   'P 1'
#
loop_
_entity.id
_entity.type
_entity.pdbx_description
1 polymer ?
#
loop_
_entity_poly.entity_id
_entity_poly.type
_entity_poly.pdbx_seq_one_letter_code
_entity_poly.pdbx_strand_id
1 'polypeptide(L)'
;MNEQTIILFFLIVFTGITLSLYLWKAKKEVEYKKDERWQLIQNKGNNAANFSNYILIVLIAIGDIVSIFSDIQTTFTFNRVLIYGLLFIGFHNAIEFFSLLYFDKRL
;
A
#
# COMPACT_ATOMS: atom_id res chain seq x y z
N MET A 1 10.13 -7.32 22.60
CA MET A 1 9.17 -7.87 21.61
C MET A 1 9.99 -8.42 20.46
N ASN A 2 9.69 -9.63 19.94
CA ASN A 2 10.49 -10.27 18.90
C ASN A 2 10.19 -9.65 17.51
N GLU A 3 11.17 -9.67 16.58
CA GLU A 3 11.02 -9.20 15.18
C GLU A 3 9.79 -9.84 14.51
N GLN A 4 9.62 -11.15 14.69
CA GLN A 4 8.50 -11.90 14.13
C GLN A 4 7.14 -11.43 14.66
N THR A 5 7.07 -11.07 15.95
CA THR A 5 5.84 -10.57 16.57
C THR A 5 5.46 -9.21 15.99
N ILE A 6 6.45 -8.35 15.72
CA ILE A 6 6.24 -7.04 15.10
C ILE A 6 5.71 -7.21 13.66
N ILE A 7 6.36 -8.07 12.87
CA ILE A 7 5.95 -8.35 11.49
C ILE A 7 4.51 -8.90 11.46
N LEU A 8 4.20 -9.87 12.33
CA LEU A 8 2.87 -10.45 12.40
C LEU A 8 1.80 -9.42 12.75
N PHE A 9 2.09 -8.52 13.69
CA PHE A 9 1.19 -7.43 14.06
C PHE A 9 0.87 -6.55 12.85
N PHE A 10 1.88 -6.10 12.09
CA PHE A 10 1.66 -5.28 10.90
C PHE A 10 0.89 -6.03 9.81
N LEU A 11 1.17 -7.33 9.61
CA LEU A 11 0.43 -8.14 8.64
C LEU A 11 -1.06 -8.21 8.98
N ILE A 12 -1.41 -8.45 10.25
CA ILE A 12 -2.81 -8.49 10.69
C ILE A 12 -3.48 -7.14 10.46
N VAL A 13 -2.82 -6.04 10.88
CA VAL A 13 -3.34 -4.68 10.72
C VAL A 13 -3.57 -4.33 9.26
N PHE A 14 -2.57 -4.52 8.40
CA PHE A 14 -2.68 -4.18 6.98
C PHE A 14 -3.67 -5.07 6.22
N THR A 15 -3.81 -6.33 6.62
CA THR A 15 -4.86 -7.21 6.07
C THR A 15 -6.24 -6.67 6.44
N GLY A 16 -6.45 -6.29 7.71
CA GLY A 16 -7.70 -5.67 8.16
C GLY A 16 -8.03 -4.37 7.41
N ILE A 17 -7.03 -3.52 7.20
CA ILE A 17 -7.18 -2.28 6.42
C ILE A 17 -7.53 -2.58 4.97
N THR A 18 -6.85 -3.54 4.35
CA THR A 18 -7.10 -3.93 2.95
C THR A 18 -8.53 -4.45 2.77
N LEU A 19 -9.01 -5.32 3.67
CA LEU A 19 -10.39 -5.79 3.63
C LEU A 19 -11.38 -4.64 3.83
N SER A 20 -11.11 -3.75 4.78
CA SER A 20 -11.95 -2.58 5.05
C SER A 20 -12.03 -1.63 3.86
N LEU A 21 -10.92 -1.40 3.15
CA LEU A 21 -10.86 -0.62 1.91
C LEU A 21 -11.82 -1.17 0.87
N TYR A 22 -11.73 -2.47 0.55
CA TYR A 22 -12.57 -3.07 -0.48
C TYR A 22 -14.05 -3.05 -0.10
N LEU A 23 -14.39 -3.39 1.15
CA LEU A 23 -15.76 -3.33 1.64
C LEU A 23 -16.32 -1.90 1.58
N TRP A 24 -15.51 -0.91 1.95
CA TRP A 24 -15.91 0.49 1.93
C TRP A 24 -16.12 1.00 0.50
N LYS A 25 -15.21 0.69 -0.42
CA LYS A 25 -15.37 1.03 -1.85
C LYS A 25 -16.64 0.42 -2.43
N ALA A 26 -16.89 -0.87 -2.17
CA ALA A 26 -18.10 -1.53 -2.64
C ALA A 26 -19.38 -0.88 -2.08
N LYS A 27 -19.39 -0.53 -0.78
CA LYS A 27 -20.52 0.17 -0.17
C LYS A 27 -20.75 1.54 -0.81
N LYS A 28 -19.70 2.33 -1.01
CA LYS A 28 -19.77 3.67 -1.61
C LYS A 28 -20.17 3.63 -3.09
N GLU A 29 -19.75 2.61 -3.82
CA GLU A 29 -20.15 2.41 -5.21
C GLU A 29 -21.67 2.24 -5.37
N VAL A 30 -22.31 1.53 -4.43
CA VAL A 30 -23.76 1.39 -4.37
C VAL A 30 -24.44 2.70 -3.94
N GLU A 31 -23.91 3.37 -2.91
CA GLU A 31 -24.45 4.63 -2.37
C GLU A 31 -24.46 5.74 -3.43
N TYR A 32 -23.34 5.94 -4.11
CA TYR A 32 -23.17 6.97 -5.13
C TYR A 32 -23.65 6.56 -6.52
N LYS A 33 -24.16 5.32 -6.69
CA LYS A 33 -24.64 4.80 -7.98
C LYS A 33 -23.66 5.00 -9.15
N LYS A 34 -22.35 4.90 -8.86
CA LYS A 34 -21.26 5.13 -9.84
C LYS A 34 -21.23 6.53 -10.47
N ASP A 35 -21.63 7.55 -9.73
CA ASP A 35 -21.58 8.93 -10.21
C ASP A 35 -20.14 9.43 -10.50
N GLU A 36 -20.04 10.56 -11.19
CA GLU A 36 -18.77 11.19 -11.55
C GLU A 36 -17.97 11.64 -10.32
N ARG A 37 -18.66 12.00 -9.22
CA ARG A 37 -18.02 12.39 -7.96
C ARG A 37 -17.26 11.23 -7.33
N TRP A 38 -17.86 10.05 -7.28
CA TRP A 38 -17.24 8.84 -6.77
C TRP A 38 -16.04 8.43 -7.62
N GLN A 39 -16.13 8.56 -8.95
CA GLN A 39 -14.97 8.33 -9.83
C GLN A 39 -13.84 9.33 -9.55
N LEU A 40 -14.16 10.60 -9.33
CA LEU A 40 -13.17 11.64 -9.03
C LEU A 40 -12.49 11.39 -7.66
N ILE A 41 -13.25 10.99 -6.64
CA ILE A 41 -12.71 10.61 -5.33
C ILE A 41 -11.77 9.41 -5.46
N GLN A 42 -12.20 8.37 -6.19
CA GLN A 42 -11.35 7.19 -6.46
C GLN A 42 -10.08 7.54 -7.20
N ASN A 43 -10.14 8.39 -8.22
CA ASN A 43 -8.97 8.81 -8.98
C ASN A 43 -7.97 9.58 -8.10
N LYS A 44 -8.44 10.49 -7.24
CA LYS A 44 -7.58 11.19 -6.30
C LYS A 44 -6.96 10.25 -5.26
N GLY A 45 -7.73 9.29 -4.77
CA GLY A 45 -7.23 8.28 -3.82
C GLY A 45 -6.17 7.37 -4.43
N ASN A 46 -6.44 6.84 -5.64
CA ASN A 46 -5.48 6.05 -6.40
C ASN A 46 -4.21 6.84 -6.72
N ASN A 47 -4.33 8.11 -7.09
CA ASN A 47 -3.16 8.95 -7.34
C ASN A 47 -2.30 9.14 -6.08
N ALA A 48 -2.93 9.29 -4.91
CA ALA A 48 -2.21 9.36 -3.64
C ALA A 48 -1.50 8.03 -3.31
N ALA A 49 -2.17 6.90 -3.52
CA ALA A 49 -1.57 5.59 -3.29
C ALA A 49 -0.41 5.30 -4.28
N ASN A 50 -0.55 5.70 -5.54
CA ASN A 50 0.50 5.53 -6.56
C ASN A 50 1.82 6.25 -6.21
N PHE A 51 1.77 7.28 -5.35
CA PHE A 51 2.98 7.89 -4.81
C PHE A 51 3.87 6.89 -4.08
N SER A 52 3.30 5.90 -3.38
CA SER A 52 4.07 4.85 -2.72
C SER A 52 4.82 3.96 -3.72
N ASN A 53 4.24 3.73 -4.91
CA ASN A 53 4.88 2.94 -5.97
C ASN A 53 6.11 3.67 -6.52
N TYR A 54 6.03 4.99 -6.72
CA TYR A 54 7.19 5.78 -7.11
C TYR A 54 8.31 5.72 -6.07
N ILE A 55 7.97 5.82 -4.79
CA ILE A 55 8.94 5.68 -3.70
C ILE A 55 9.59 4.29 -3.73
N LEU A 56 8.79 3.23 -3.88
CA LEU A 56 9.30 1.86 -3.93
C LEU A 56 10.29 1.66 -5.08
N ILE A 57 9.96 2.15 -6.28
CA ILE A 57 10.84 2.06 -7.45
C ILE A 57 12.19 2.74 -7.16
N VAL A 58 12.16 3.94 -6.58
CA VAL A 58 13.39 4.67 -6.22
C VAL A 58 14.22 3.88 -5.19
N LEU A 59 13.58 3.33 -4.16
CA LEU A 59 14.27 2.54 -3.13
C LEU A 59 14.92 1.27 -3.71
N ILE A 60 14.20 0.55 -4.57
CA ILE A 60 14.72 -0.65 -5.23
C ILE A 60 15.89 -0.28 -6.15
N ALA A 61 15.75 0.78 -6.96
CA ALA A 61 16.80 1.22 -7.87
C ALA A 61 18.08 1.64 -7.13
N ILE A 62 17.95 2.37 -6.01
CA ILE A 62 19.10 2.74 -5.17
C ILE A 62 19.75 1.49 -4.57
N GLY A 63 18.96 0.56 -4.03
CA GLY A 63 19.48 -0.69 -3.46
C GLY A 63 20.26 -1.51 -4.49
N ASP A 64 19.73 -1.61 -5.71
CA ASP A 64 20.36 -2.32 -6.82
C ASP A 64 21.69 -1.67 -7.23
N ILE A 65 21.69 -0.35 -7.44
CA ILE A 65 22.91 0.43 -7.75
C ILE A 65 23.97 0.18 -6.67
N VAL A 66 23.64 0.35 -5.39
CA VAL A 66 24.60 0.14 -4.29
C VAL A 66 25.14 -1.28 -4.28
N SER A 67 24.27 -2.28 -4.50
CA SER A 67 24.69 -3.68 -4.55
C SER A 67 25.69 -3.95 -5.69
N ILE A 68 25.47 -3.36 -6.87
CA ILE A 68 26.34 -3.53 -8.05
C ILE A 68 27.69 -2.85 -7.81
N PHE A 69 27.72 -1.62 -7.31
CA PHE A 69 28.96 -0.84 -7.20
C PHE A 69 29.80 -1.17 -5.96
N SER A 70 29.21 -1.77 -4.94
CA SER A 70 29.91 -2.09 -3.69
C SER A 70 30.34 -3.57 -3.60
N ASP A 71 30.08 -4.35 -4.65
CA ASP A 71 30.31 -5.81 -4.72
C ASP A 71 29.72 -6.56 -3.49
N ILE A 72 28.62 -6.04 -2.94
CA ILE A 72 27.94 -6.61 -1.78
C ILE A 72 27.01 -7.71 -2.29
N GLN A 73 27.37 -8.96 -2.03
CA GLN A 73 26.49 -10.10 -2.28
C GLN A 73 25.43 -10.19 -1.18
N THR A 74 24.31 -9.50 -1.37
CA THR A 74 23.17 -9.57 -0.45
C THR A 74 22.29 -10.77 -0.80
N THR A 75 22.11 -11.71 0.13
CA THR A 75 21.18 -12.83 -0.04
C THR A 75 19.90 -12.57 0.75
N PHE A 76 18.75 -12.68 0.07
CA PHE A 76 17.44 -12.62 0.70
C PHE A 76 16.77 -13.97 0.65
N THR A 77 16.17 -14.39 1.76
CA THR A 77 15.27 -15.54 1.74
C THR A 77 13.98 -15.16 1.02
N PHE A 78 13.47 -16.06 0.19
CA PHE A 78 12.23 -15.82 -0.56
C PHE A 78 11.06 -15.45 0.37
N ASN A 79 10.98 -16.07 1.55
CA ASN A 79 9.97 -15.75 2.55
C ASN A 79 10.04 -14.28 3.01
N ARG A 80 11.24 -13.73 3.24
CA ARG A 80 11.39 -12.31 3.61
C ARG A 80 10.92 -11.38 2.49
N VAL A 81 11.21 -11.72 1.23
CA VAL A 81 10.73 -10.96 0.06
C VAL A 81 9.20 -10.95 0.00
N LEU A 82 8.56 -12.12 0.19
CA LEU A 82 7.09 -12.22 0.21
C LEU A 82 6.46 -11.39 1.33
N ILE A 83 7.03 -11.45 2.54
CA ILE A 83 6.55 -10.68 3.69
C ILE A 83 6.64 -9.18 3.40
N TYR A 84 7.79 -8.69 2.94
CA TYR A 84 7.95 -7.26 2.63
C TYR A 84 7.05 -6.82 1.47
N GLY A 85 6.84 -7.67 0.47
CA GLY A 85 5.89 -7.42 -0.60
C GLY A 85 4.45 -7.27 -0.08
N LEU A 86 4.00 -8.18 0.78
CA LEU A 86 2.68 -8.09 1.43
C LEU A 86 2.54 -6.85 2.30
N LEU A 87 3.56 -6.50 3.08
CA LEU A 87 3.56 -5.30 3.90
C LEU A 87 3.48 -4.03 3.04
N PHE A 88 4.18 -3.99 1.90
CA PHE A 88 4.12 -2.87 0.98
C PHE A 88 2.73 -2.72 0.35
N ILE A 89 2.14 -3.81 -0.14
CA ILE A 89 0.76 -3.78 -0.68
C ILE A 89 -0.22 -3.29 0.40
N GLY A 90 -0.06 -3.79 1.62
CA GLY A 90 -0.84 -3.36 2.78
C GLY A 90 -0.74 -1.87 3.07
N PHE A 91 0.48 -1.33 3.04
CA PHE A 91 0.76 0.09 3.20
C PHE A 91 0.18 0.94 2.07
N HIS A 92 0.32 0.50 0.81
CA HIS A 92 -0.29 1.15 -0.35
C HIS A 92 -1.81 1.26 -0.20
N ASN A 93 -2.47 0.15 0.16
CA ASN A 93 -3.91 0.12 0.41
C ASN A 93 -4.31 1.01 1.59
N ALA A 94 -3.47 1.13 2.62
CA ALA A 94 -3.72 2.04 3.73
C ALA A 94 -3.72 3.50 3.26
N ILE A 95 -2.75 3.90 2.44
CA ILE A 95 -2.72 5.24 1.85
C ILE A 95 -3.98 5.49 1.01
N GLU A 96 -4.35 4.54 0.15
CA GLU A 96 -5.59 4.64 -0.64
C GLU A 96 -6.79 4.83 0.28
N PHE A 97 -6.95 3.97 1.29
CA PHE A 97 -8.09 4.02 2.19
C PHE A 97 -8.24 5.35 2.93
N PHE A 98 -7.16 5.83 3.54
CA PHE A 98 -7.20 7.11 4.25
C PHE A 98 -7.41 8.30 3.32
N SER A 99 -6.84 8.26 2.11
CA SER A 99 -7.05 9.30 1.11
C SER A 99 -8.51 9.34 0.64
N LEU A 100 -9.14 8.19 0.42
CA LEU A 100 -10.55 8.10 0.04
C LEU A 100 -11.45 8.66 1.15
N LEU A 101 -11.22 8.27 2.41
CA LEU A 101 -11.97 8.79 3.56
C LEU A 101 -11.82 10.32 3.71
N TYR A 102 -10.66 10.86 3.38
CA TYR A 102 -10.39 12.28 3.41
C TYR A 102 -11.11 13.04 2.29
N PHE A 103 -11.04 12.53 1.06
CA PHE A 103 -11.67 13.17 -0.10
C PHE A 103 -13.19 13.05 -0.09
N ASP A 104 -13.76 11.93 0.38
CA ASP A 104 -15.20 11.72 0.56
C ASP A 104 -15.84 12.77 1.50
N LYS A 105 -15.09 13.24 2.50
CA LYS A 105 -15.55 14.28 3.44
C LYS A 105 -15.43 15.71 2.89
N ARG A 106 -14.59 15.93 1.87
CA ARG A 106 -14.23 17.28 1.39
C ARG A 106 -14.88 17.65 0.06
N LEU A 107 -15.13 16.68 -0.81
CA LEU A 107 -15.74 16.82 -2.12
C LEU A 107 -17.16 16.31 -2.03
#